data_AF-A0A4Q3DEG2-F1
#
_entry.id   AF-A0A4Q3DEG2-F1
#
_cell.length_a   1.000
_cell.length_b   1.000
_cell.length_c   1.000
_cell.angle_alpha   90.00
_cell.angle_beta   90.00
_cell.angle_gamma   90.00
#
_symmetry.space_group_name_H-M   'P 1'
#
loop_
_entity.id
_entity.type
_entity.pdbx_description
1 polymer ?
#
loop_
_entity_poly.entity_id
_entity_poly.type
_entity_poly.pdbx_seq_one_letter_code
_entity_poly.pdbx_strand_id
1 'polypeptide(L)'
;MPDTKGTGPWAARKEVDPTLPDHVVYRPANLSALAKRKLGVLVWGNGGCVDDGASARFHLAEIASHGYLVIAPGKILSGPGAAPRPQ
;
A
#
# COMPACT_ATOMS: atom_id res chain seq x y z
N MET A 1 -10.69 -11.44 3.52
CA MET A 1 -9.32 -11.98 3.34
C MET A 1 -8.32 -11.03 3.98
N PRO A 2 -7.33 -11.53 4.73
CA PRO A 2 -6.27 -10.70 5.31
C PRO A 2 -5.40 -10.05 4.23
N ASP A 3 -4.58 -9.08 4.62
CA ASP A 3 -3.56 -8.51 3.75
C ASP A 3 -2.39 -9.49 3.59
N THR A 4 -1.76 -9.48 2.42
CA THR A 4 -0.54 -10.26 2.15
C THR A 4 0.69 -9.47 2.59
N LYS A 5 1.74 -10.19 3.01
CA LYS A 5 3.08 -9.62 3.23
C LYS A 5 3.90 -9.55 1.94
N GLY A 6 3.36 -10.07 0.83
CA GLY A 6 4.09 -10.30 -0.42
C GLY A 6 5.07 -11.46 -0.32
N THR A 7 5.72 -11.78 -1.43
CA THR A 7 6.70 -12.88 -1.54
C THR A 7 8.15 -12.42 -1.67
N GLY A 8 8.38 -11.12 -1.80
CA GLY A 8 9.71 -10.54 -1.84
C GLY A 8 10.44 -10.58 -0.48
N PRO A 9 11.73 -10.21 -0.47
CA PRO A 9 12.58 -10.32 0.72
C PRO A 9 12.23 -9.33 1.83
N TRP A 10 11.36 -8.35 1.55
CA TRP A 10 10.92 -7.37 2.54
C TRP A 10 9.42 -7.49 2.75
N ALA A 11 8.96 -8.05 3.88
CA ALA A 11 7.54 -8.12 4.17
C ALA A 11 6.86 -6.73 4.06
N ALA A 12 5.85 -6.61 3.20
CA ALA A 12 5.13 -5.37 2.97
C ALA A 12 4.08 -5.09 4.04
N ARG A 13 3.74 -3.81 4.19
CA ARG A 13 2.55 -3.34 4.91
C ARG A 13 1.81 -2.28 4.10
N LYS A 14 0.51 -2.16 4.36
CA LYS A 14 -0.40 -1.15 3.83
C LYS A 14 -0.73 -0.16 4.95
N GLU A 15 -0.70 1.14 4.67
CA GLU A 15 -1.05 2.17 5.64
C GLU A 15 -1.51 3.48 5.02
N VAL A 16 -2.05 4.37 5.85
CA VAL A 16 -2.26 5.77 5.51
C VAL A 16 -1.23 6.59 6.29
N ASP A 17 -0.45 7.39 5.58
CA ASP A 17 0.41 8.38 6.21
C ASP A 17 -0.44 9.62 6.57
N PRO A 18 -0.35 10.17 7.79
CA PRO A 18 -1.14 11.36 8.17
C PRO A 18 -0.89 12.59 7.29
N THR A 19 0.26 12.68 6.63
CA THR A 19 0.60 13.76 5.69
C THR A 19 0.04 13.55 4.29
N LEU A 20 -0.49 12.36 4.00
CA LEU A 20 -1.11 11.97 2.74
C LEU A 20 -2.48 11.29 2.99
N PRO A 21 -3.46 11.99 3.60
CA PRO A 21 -4.69 11.38 4.11
C PRO A 21 -5.59 10.76 3.02
N ASP A 22 -5.49 11.22 1.79
CA ASP A 22 -6.23 10.70 0.63
C ASP A 22 -5.38 9.77 -0.25
N HIS A 23 -4.39 9.12 0.34
CA HIS A 23 -3.58 8.11 -0.32
C HIS A 23 -3.31 6.92 0.60
N VAL A 24 -3.19 5.74 0.00
CA VAL A 24 -2.74 4.52 0.66
C VAL A 24 -1.31 4.22 0.23
N VAL A 25 -0.44 4.02 1.21
CA VAL A 25 0.97 3.72 1.04
C VAL A 25 1.21 2.23 1.28
N TYR A 26 1.93 1.59 0.36
CA TYR A 26 2.47 0.25 0.53
C TYR A 26 3.99 0.31 0.52
N ARG A 27 4.62 -0.32 1.51
CA ARG A 27 6.08 -0.32 1.64
C ARG A 27 6.58 -1.49 2.48
N PRO A 28 7.87 -1.80 2.45
CA PRO A 28 8.51 -2.64 3.45
C PRO A 28 8.12 -2.21 4.88
N ALA A 29 7.70 -3.18 5.68
CA ALA A 29 7.24 -2.93 7.04
C ALA A 29 8.38 -2.43 7.94
N ASN A 30 9.58 -3.02 7.78
CA ASN A 30 10.81 -2.62 8.46
C ASN A 30 11.74 -1.88 7.51
N LEU A 31 11.71 -0.54 7.55
CA LEU A 31 12.59 0.29 6.70
C LEU A 31 14.06 0.23 7.14
N SER A 32 14.34 -0.02 8.41
CA SER A 32 15.72 -0.15 8.91
C SER A 32 16.44 -1.36 8.30
N ALA A 33 15.71 -2.40 7.90
CA ALA A 33 16.25 -3.57 7.20
C ALA A 33 16.79 -3.25 5.79
N LEU A 34 16.45 -2.08 5.23
CA LEU A 34 16.97 -1.62 3.94
C LEU A 34 18.38 -1.00 4.05
N ALA A 35 18.84 -0.68 5.26
CA ALA A 35 20.12 0.00 5.50
C ALA A 35 20.29 1.24 4.61
N LYS A 36 21.26 1.22 3.68
CA LYS A 36 21.52 2.32 2.73
C LYS A 36 20.83 2.15 1.37
N ARG A 37 20.01 1.12 1.19
CA ARG A 37 19.31 0.86 -0.08
C ARG A 37 18.18 1.87 -0.26
N LYS A 38 18.10 2.44 -1.47
CA LYS A 38 16.98 3.28 -1.87
C LYS A 38 15.84 2.39 -2.36
N LEU A 39 14.61 2.79 -2.06
CA LEU A 39 13.42 2.18 -2.63
C LEU A 39 13.10 2.83 -3.98
N GLY A 40 12.60 2.04 -4.92
CA GLY A 40 11.89 2.60 -6.08
C GLY A 40 10.59 3.24 -5.62
N VAL A 41 10.15 4.32 -6.27
CA VAL A 41 8.83 4.93 -6.01
C VAL A 41 7.91 4.58 -7.17
N LEU A 42 6.75 4.04 -6.87
CA LEU A 42 5.68 3.75 -7.83
C LEU A 42 4.42 4.52 -7.43
N VAL A 43 3.95 5.39 -8.32
CA VAL A 43 2.64 6.02 -8.18
C VAL A 43 1.64 5.20 -8.99
N TRP A 44 0.55 4.79 -8.34
CA TRP A 44 -0.45 3.89 -8.91
C TRP A 44 -1.72 4.65 -9.32
N GLY A 45 -2.36 4.24 -10.41
CA GLY A 45 -3.69 4.70 -10.79
C GLY A 45 -4.71 3.58 -10.64
N ASN A 46 -5.73 3.75 -9.80
CA ASN A 46 -6.75 2.72 -9.55
C ASN A 46 -7.60 2.41 -10.80
N GLY A 47 -7.74 3.37 -11.71
CA GLY A 47 -8.66 3.31 -12.85
C GLY A 47 -10.11 3.62 -12.45
N GLY A 48 -10.97 3.87 -13.45
CA GLY A 48 -12.43 3.98 -13.28
C GLY A 48 -12.92 5.01 -12.23
N CYS A 49 -12.15 6.06 -11.96
CA CYS A 49 -12.44 7.03 -10.89
C CYS A 49 -12.58 6.41 -9.48
N VAL A 50 -11.98 5.24 -9.25
CA VAL A 50 -12.10 4.51 -7.98
C VAL A 50 -11.26 5.16 -6.89
N ASP A 51 -11.93 5.56 -5.81
CA ASP A 51 -11.33 6.17 -4.60
C ASP A 51 -10.88 5.14 -3.54
N ASP A 52 -10.79 3.86 -3.92
CA ASP A 52 -10.32 2.79 -3.04
C ASP A 52 -8.87 2.42 -3.34
N GLY A 53 -7.94 3.02 -2.59
CA GLY A 53 -6.52 2.72 -2.65
C GLY A 53 -6.16 1.31 -2.16
N ALA A 54 -7.13 0.56 -1.61
CA ALA A 54 -6.98 -0.84 -1.21
C ALA A 54 -7.56 -1.85 -2.21
N SER A 55 -8.18 -1.39 -3.31
CA SER A 55 -8.80 -2.25 -4.32
C SER A 55 -7.81 -3.25 -4.94
N ALA A 56 -6.56 -2.82 -5.20
CA ALA A 56 -5.48 -3.64 -5.74
C ALA A 56 -4.48 -4.15 -4.69
N ARG A 57 -4.81 -4.10 -3.39
CA ARG A 57 -3.86 -4.27 -2.27
C ARG A 57 -2.94 -5.50 -2.34
N PHE A 58 -3.39 -6.62 -2.90
CA PHE A 58 -2.55 -7.82 -3.02
C PHE A 58 -1.39 -7.60 -3.99
N HIS A 59 -1.68 -6.99 -5.13
CA HIS A 59 -0.67 -6.66 -6.14
C HIS A 59 0.28 -5.57 -5.65
N LEU A 60 -0.26 -4.53 -5.03
CA LEU A 60 0.55 -3.41 -4.54
C LEU A 60 1.44 -3.81 -3.36
N ALA A 61 0.94 -4.67 -2.46
CA ALA A 61 1.76 -5.25 -1.39
C ALA A 61 2.85 -6.17 -1.96
N GLU A 62 2.57 -6.93 -3.02
CA GLU A 62 3.59 -7.74 -3.69
C GLU A 62 4.71 -6.85 -4.23
N ILE A 63 4.40 -5.80 -5.01
CA ILE A 63 5.40 -4.86 -5.53
C ILE A 63 6.21 -4.23 -4.40
N ALA A 64 5.54 -3.74 -3.34
CA ALA A 64 6.20 -3.18 -2.17
C ALA A 64 7.19 -4.17 -1.52
N SER A 65 6.85 -5.46 -1.53
CA SER A 65 7.70 -6.49 -0.94
C SER A 65 9.02 -6.74 -1.67
N HIS A 66 9.14 -6.24 -2.92
CA HIS A 66 10.35 -6.27 -3.75
C HIS A 66 11.14 -4.96 -3.73
N GLY A 67 10.91 -4.09 -2.74
CA GLY A 67 11.74 -2.91 -2.51
C GLY A 67 11.21 -1.65 -3.18
N TYR A 68 9.89 -1.48 -3.15
CA TYR A 68 9.21 -0.27 -3.63
C TYR A 68 8.43 0.42 -2.52
N LEU A 69 8.36 1.75 -2.60
CA LEU A 69 7.33 2.57 -2.00
C LEU A 69 6.24 2.78 -3.04
N VAL A 70 5.07 2.20 -2.82
CA VAL A 70 3.92 2.32 -3.72
C VAL A 70 2.90 3.26 -3.09
N ILE A 71 2.40 4.22 -3.87
CA ILE A 71 1.40 5.20 -3.44
C ILE A 71 0.19 5.08 -4.37
N ALA A 72 -0.96 4.69 -3.81
CA ALA A 72 -2.23 4.64 -4.52
C ALA A 72 -3.15 5.75 -4.01
N PRO A 73 -3.87 6.47 -4.89
CA PRO A 73 -4.82 7.49 -4.47
C PRO A 73 -6.03 6.83 -3.78
N GLY A 74 -6.65 7.60 -2.91
CA GLY A 74 -7.89 7.29 -2.23
C GLY A 74 -7.73 6.66 -0.85
N LYS A 75 -8.85 6.21 -0.31
CA LYS A 75 -8.98 5.69 1.07
C LYS A 75 -8.91 4.17 1.08
N ILE A 76 -8.83 3.60 2.28
CA ILE A 76 -9.03 2.16 2.46
C ILE A 76 -10.55 1.92 2.54
N LEU A 77 -11.15 1.46 1.45
CA LEU A 77 -12.58 1.14 1.38
C LEU A 77 -12.84 -0.37 1.22
N SER A 78 -11.79 -1.15 0.94
CA SER A 78 -11.84 -2.61 0.86
C SER A 78 -10.79 -3.31 1.73
N GLY A 79 -11.18 -4.45 2.29
CA GLY A 79 -10.29 -5.33 3.06
C GLY A 79 -10.01 -4.83 4.48
N PRO A 80 -8.95 -5.37 5.13
CA PRO A 80 -8.57 -4.97 6.49
C PRO A 80 -8.30 -3.46 6.60
N GLY A 81 -8.87 -2.83 7.63
CA GLY A 81 -8.75 -1.38 7.84
C GLY A 81 -9.71 -0.53 7.00
N ALA A 82 -10.65 -1.14 6.28
CA ALA A 82 -11.67 -0.39 5.55
C ALA A 82 -12.55 0.43 6.49
N ALA A 83 -12.75 1.70 6.16
CA ALA A 83 -13.69 2.56 6.89
C ALA A 83 -15.12 1.96 6.80
N PRO A 84 -15.95 2.11 7.85
CA PRO A 84 -17.35 1.74 7.77
C PRO A 84 -18.00 2.46 6.60
N ARG A 85 -18.79 1.72 5.80
CA ARG A 85 -19.56 2.34 4.72
C ARG A 85 -20.60 3.27 5.37
N PRO A 86 -20.71 4.54 4.94
CA PRO A 86 -21.82 5.38 5.35
C PRO A 86 -23.14 4.66 5.01
N GLN A 87 -24.11 4.71 5.94
CA GLN A 87 -25.46 4.21 5.70
C GLN A 87 -26.23 5.13 4.77
#